data_AF-A0A947FLN6-F1
#
_entry.id   AF-A0A947FLN6-F1
#
_cell.length_a   1.000
_cell.length_b   1.000
_cell.length_c   1.000
_cell.angle_alpha   90.00
_cell.angle_beta   90.00
_cell.angle_gamma   90.00
#
_symmetry.space_group_name_H-M   'P 1'
#
loop_
_entity.id
_entity.type
_entity.pdbx_description
1 polymer ?
#
loop_
_entity_poly.entity_id
_entity_poly.type
_entity_poly.pdbx_seq_one_letter_code
_entity_poly.pdbx_strand_id
1 'polypeptide(L)'
;MKTSIIDIPGIGPSSAKILNENGFSTVEGIAGTAVAKLSQVPGFGTARAAKVITAANALLSASISSTTRAAGATTRRVHKKSKQTASDNTNKKKAEKQRKEKLRKEKLRKEKQRKEKLRKEKLRKEKLRKEKLRKEKQRKEKLRKEKLRKAKLKKVKPKQAKPKKGKPKQKRKK
;
A
#
# COMPACT_ATOMS: atom_id res chain seq x y z
N MET A 1 -5.61 -8.37 39.53
CA MET A 1 -4.27 -8.65 38.96
C MET A 1 -4.08 -7.72 37.77
N LYS A 2 -2.99 -6.94 37.70
CA LYS A 2 -2.69 -6.13 36.52
C LYS A 2 -2.11 -7.04 35.45
N THR A 3 -2.88 -7.39 34.44
CA THR A 3 -2.35 -8.07 33.25
C THR A 3 -1.49 -7.07 32.48
N SER A 4 -0.23 -7.41 32.27
CA SER A 4 0.70 -6.53 31.57
C SER A 4 0.49 -6.69 30.06
N ILE A 5 0.71 -5.61 29.30
CA ILE A 5 0.58 -5.66 27.83
C ILE A 5 1.57 -6.64 27.20
N ILE A 6 2.69 -6.88 27.87
CA ILE A 6 3.73 -7.83 27.46
C ILE A 6 3.21 -9.27 27.45
N ASP A 7 2.19 -9.59 28.26
CA ASP A 7 1.61 -10.93 28.31
C ASP A 7 0.80 -11.26 27.05
N ILE A 8 0.46 -10.26 26.23
CA ILE A 8 -0.26 -10.46 24.99
C ILE A 8 0.67 -11.12 23.96
N PRO A 9 0.32 -12.32 23.45
CA PRO A 9 1.09 -13.00 22.42
C PRO A 9 1.38 -12.11 21.21
N GLY A 10 2.66 -11.96 20.87
CA GLY A 10 3.13 -11.16 19.75
C GLY A 10 3.43 -9.69 20.07
N ILE A 11 3.32 -9.29 21.34
CA ILE A 11 3.86 -8.03 21.86
C ILE A 11 5.12 -8.33 22.67
N GLY A 12 6.26 -7.81 22.21
CA GLY A 12 7.50 -7.83 22.98
C GLY A 12 7.72 -6.52 23.75
N PRO A 13 8.76 -6.42 24.59
CA PRO A 13 9.04 -5.23 25.41
C PRO A 13 9.15 -3.94 24.59
N SER A 14 9.81 -3.98 23.43
CA SER A 14 9.91 -2.81 22.54
C SER A 14 8.56 -2.40 21.96
N SER A 15 7.72 -3.36 21.58
CA SER A 15 6.38 -3.07 21.05
C SER A 15 5.43 -2.58 22.15
N ALA A 16 5.57 -3.10 23.37
CA ALA A 16 4.83 -2.62 24.54
C ALA A 16 5.19 -1.16 24.87
N LYS A 17 6.48 -0.79 24.77
CA LYS A 17 6.91 0.61 24.95
C LYS A 17 6.23 1.56 23.96
N ILE A 18 6.23 1.21 22.68
CA ILE A 18 5.58 2.01 21.63
C ILE A 18 4.06 2.12 21.90
N LEU A 19 3.41 1.03 22.30
CA LEU A 19 1.97 1.05 22.62
C LEU A 19 1.68 1.95 23.83
N ASN A 20 2.50 1.90 24.87
CA ASN A 20 2.38 2.77 26.04
C ASN A 20 2.53 4.25 25.65
N GLU A 21 3.52 4.59 24.83
CA GLU A 21 3.73 5.95 24.32
C GLU A 21 2.54 6.45 23.47
N ASN A 22 1.81 5.54 22.82
CA ASN A 22 0.61 5.83 22.04
C ASN A 22 -0.69 5.77 22.86
N GLY A 23 -0.59 5.72 24.20
CA GLY A 23 -1.75 5.74 25.11
C GLY A 23 -2.45 4.39 25.27
N PHE A 24 -1.90 3.30 24.74
CA PHE A 24 -2.39 1.94 24.95
C PHE A 24 -1.59 1.28 26.07
N SER A 25 -1.83 1.69 27.31
CA SER A 25 -1.13 1.20 28.52
C SER A 25 -1.84 0.06 29.26
N THR A 26 -3.04 -0.33 28.81
CA THR A 26 -3.84 -1.41 29.42
C THR A 26 -4.26 -2.45 28.38
N VAL A 27 -4.41 -3.71 28.81
CA VAL A 27 -4.88 -4.81 27.95
C VAL A 27 -6.34 -4.59 27.54
N GLU A 28 -7.14 -4.04 28.46
CA GLU A 28 -8.53 -3.64 28.25
C GLU A 28 -8.65 -2.55 27.19
N GLY A 29 -7.76 -1.55 27.25
CA GLY A 29 -7.70 -0.47 26.26
C GLY A 29 -7.42 -1.01 24.86
N ILE A 30 -6.49 -1.97 24.74
CA ILE A 30 -6.17 -2.61 23.46
C ILE A 30 -7.36 -3.46 22.96
N ALA A 31 -7.99 -4.22 23.85
CA ALA A 31 -9.09 -5.11 23.52
C ALA A 31 -10.35 -4.37 23.02
N GLY A 32 -10.65 -3.21 23.59
CA GLY A 32 -11.79 -2.36 23.22
C GLY A 32 -11.52 -1.39 22.07
N THR A 33 -10.26 -1.27 21.63
CA THR A 33 -9.89 -0.32 20.57
C THR A 33 -10.14 -0.87 19.16
N ALA A 34 -10.56 0.02 18.26
CA ALA A 34 -10.70 -0.31 16.84
C ALA A 34 -9.35 -0.61 16.18
N VAL A 35 -9.33 -1.63 15.30
CA VAL A 35 -8.15 -2.03 14.49
C VAL A 35 -7.52 -0.84 13.77
N ALA A 36 -8.34 0.14 13.34
CA ALA A 36 -7.87 1.35 12.66
C ALA A 36 -6.95 2.20 13.55
N LYS A 37 -7.32 2.45 14.81
CA LYS A 37 -6.52 3.26 15.75
C LYS A 37 -5.22 2.55 16.11
N LEU A 38 -5.28 1.26 16.41
CA LEU A 38 -4.08 0.46 16.67
C LEU A 38 -3.18 0.34 15.42
N SER A 39 -3.75 0.44 14.22
CA SER A 39 -2.97 0.39 12.97
C SER A 39 -2.17 1.66 12.65
N GLN A 40 -2.45 2.76 13.36
CA GLN A 40 -1.69 4.00 13.26
C GLN A 40 -0.36 3.94 14.01
N VAL A 41 -0.24 2.99 14.97
CA VAL A 41 0.97 2.81 15.77
C VAL A 41 2.10 2.24 14.90
N PRO A 42 3.31 2.83 14.95
CA PRO A 42 4.47 2.31 14.23
C PRO A 42 4.72 0.82 14.51
N GLY A 43 4.87 0.02 13.45
CA GLY A 43 5.09 -1.43 13.57
C GLY A 43 3.83 -2.28 13.81
N PHE A 44 2.66 -1.67 13.97
CA PHE A 44 1.37 -2.36 14.07
C PHE A 44 0.56 -2.15 12.79
N GLY A 45 0.75 -3.01 11.80
CA GLY A 45 -0.13 -3.04 10.63
C GLY A 45 -1.53 -3.60 10.96
N THR A 46 -2.50 -3.38 10.08
CA THR A 46 -3.90 -3.86 10.23
C THR A 46 -4.02 -5.34 10.60
N ALA A 47 -3.20 -6.20 9.99
CA ALA A 47 -3.19 -7.64 10.28
C ALA A 47 -2.64 -7.97 11.67
N ARG A 48 -1.63 -7.23 12.14
CA ARG A 48 -1.02 -7.43 13.47
C ARG A 48 -1.93 -6.90 14.57
N ALA A 49 -2.48 -5.70 14.38
CA ALA A 49 -3.45 -5.09 15.30
C ALA A 49 -4.66 -6.00 15.53
N ALA A 50 -5.24 -6.58 14.47
CA ALA A 50 -6.36 -7.51 14.62
C ALA A 50 -6.01 -8.75 15.47
N LYS A 51 -4.83 -9.35 15.26
CA LYS A 51 -4.38 -10.51 16.06
C LYS A 51 -4.17 -10.13 17.53
N VAL A 52 -3.56 -8.97 17.77
CA VAL A 52 -3.31 -8.45 19.10
C VAL A 52 -4.62 -8.21 19.87
N ILE A 53 -5.63 -7.60 19.23
CA ILE A 53 -6.95 -7.41 19.83
C ILE A 53 -7.60 -8.75 20.15
N THR A 54 -7.52 -9.74 19.25
CA THR A 54 -8.08 -11.08 19.54
C THR A 54 -7.36 -11.77 20.70
N ALA A 55 -6.05 -11.61 20.81
CA ALA A 55 -5.24 -12.21 21.87
C ALA A 55 -5.48 -11.50 23.22
N ALA A 56 -5.59 -10.18 23.22
CA ALA A 56 -5.96 -9.39 24.40
C ALA A 56 -7.33 -9.82 24.94
N ASN A 57 -8.34 -9.95 24.07
CA ASN A 57 -9.66 -10.45 24.45
C ASN A 57 -9.62 -11.89 24.98
N ALA A 58 -8.77 -12.76 24.41
CA ALA A 58 -8.60 -14.11 24.91
C ALA A 58 -8.02 -14.13 26.34
N LEU A 59 -7.02 -13.30 26.63
CA LEU A 59 -6.44 -13.18 27.97
C LEU A 59 -7.43 -12.61 28.99
N LEU A 60 -8.21 -11.59 28.62
CA LEU A 60 -9.28 -11.04 29.47
C LEU A 60 -10.36 -12.08 29.75
N SER A 61 -10.76 -12.86 28.74
CA SER A 61 -11.74 -13.94 28.96
C SER A 61 -11.17 -15.08 29.82
N ALA A 62 -9.88 -15.38 29.69
CA ALA A 62 -9.21 -16.40 30.46
C ALA A 62 -9.02 -15.99 31.93
N SER A 63 -8.74 -14.71 32.21
CA SER A 63 -8.64 -14.20 33.58
C SER A 63 -9.99 -14.21 34.30
N ILE A 64 -11.09 -13.88 33.61
CA ILE A 64 -12.45 -13.97 34.17
C ILE A 64 -12.83 -15.43 34.44
N SER A 65 -12.46 -16.34 33.53
CA SER A 65 -12.74 -17.77 33.68
C SER A 65 -11.89 -18.45 34.77
N SER A 66 -10.69 -17.95 35.05
CA SER A 66 -9.85 -18.44 36.15
C SER A 66 -10.34 -17.93 37.52
N THR A 67 -10.81 -16.68 37.60
CA THR A 67 -11.42 -16.15 38.85
C THR A 67 -12.73 -16.86 39.20
N THR A 68 -13.57 -17.19 38.22
CA THR A 68 -14.81 -17.95 38.45
C THR A 68 -14.59 -19.44 38.75
N ARG A 69 -13.49 -20.04 38.27
CA ARG A 69 -13.08 -21.41 38.67
C ARG A 69 -12.49 -21.50 40.07
N ALA A 70 -11.95 -20.42 40.62
CA ALA A 70 -11.42 -20.39 41.99
C ALA A 70 -12.52 -20.29 43.06
N ALA A 71 -13.71 -19.76 42.71
CA ALA A 71 -14.85 -19.63 43.62
C ALA A 71 -15.84 -20.82 43.60
N GLY A 72 -15.63 -21.81 42.72
CA GLY A 72 -16.58 -22.92 42.50
C GLY A 72 -16.07 -24.31 42.90
N ALA A 73 -15.02 -24.40 43.73
CA ALA A 73 -14.35 -25.66 44.05
C ALA A 73 -14.67 -26.20 45.46
N THR A 74 -15.94 -26.17 45.89
CA THR A 74 -16.38 -26.94 47.06
C THR A 74 -17.86 -27.29 46.96
N THR A 75 -18.17 -28.44 46.36
CA THR A 75 -19.00 -29.53 46.94
C THR A 75 -19.57 -30.47 45.88
N ARG A 76 -19.37 -31.76 46.15
CA ARG A 76 -20.28 -32.90 45.88
C ARG A 76 -20.42 -33.44 44.45
N ARG A 77 -19.67 -34.53 44.23
CA ARG A 77 -20.17 -35.83 43.73
C ARG A 77 -21.59 -36.07 44.30
N VAL A 78 -22.63 -36.40 43.53
CA VAL A 78 -23.10 -37.77 43.18
C VAL A 78 -24.37 -37.64 42.31
N HIS A 79 -24.35 -38.24 41.10
CA HIS A 79 -25.42 -38.83 40.27
C HIS A 79 -26.81 -38.14 40.11
N LYS A 80 -27.19 -37.85 38.84
CA LYS A 80 -28.16 -38.64 38.04
C LYS A 80 -28.47 -37.94 36.69
N LYS A 81 -27.96 -38.54 35.62
CA LYS A 81 -28.49 -38.63 34.25
C LYS A 81 -29.66 -37.68 33.89
N SER A 82 -29.36 -36.63 33.13
CA SER A 82 -30.26 -36.14 32.08
C SER A 82 -29.43 -35.62 30.90
N LYS A 83 -29.85 -36.06 29.71
CA LYS A 83 -29.25 -35.78 28.40
C LYS A 83 -29.13 -34.27 28.18
N GLN A 84 -27.95 -33.76 27.84
CA GLN A 84 -27.73 -32.62 26.93
C GLN A 84 -26.23 -32.28 26.83
N THR A 85 -25.46 -33.18 26.23
CA THR A 85 -24.04 -32.94 25.91
C THR A 85 -23.80 -33.27 24.45
N ALA A 86 -24.15 -32.36 23.53
CA ALA A 86 -23.75 -32.51 22.12
C ALA A 86 -23.82 -31.26 21.23
N SER A 87 -24.61 -30.21 21.53
CA SER A 87 -24.95 -29.21 20.49
C SER A 87 -23.97 -28.03 20.34
N ASP A 88 -23.15 -27.70 21.34
CA ASP A 88 -22.42 -26.42 21.32
C ASP A 88 -21.05 -26.44 20.62
N ASN A 89 -20.40 -27.60 20.52
CA ASN A 89 -19.07 -27.69 19.89
C ASN A 89 -19.14 -27.65 18.35
N THR A 90 -20.30 -27.99 17.77
CA THR A 90 -20.56 -27.93 16.33
C THR A 90 -20.79 -26.52 15.80
N ASN A 91 -21.38 -25.61 16.60
CA ASN A 91 -21.63 -24.23 16.17
C ASN A 91 -20.36 -23.37 16.17
N LYS A 92 -19.45 -23.57 17.14
CA LYS A 92 -18.16 -22.84 17.18
C LYS A 92 -17.24 -23.20 16.01
N LYS A 93 -17.16 -24.50 15.64
CA LYS A 93 -16.41 -24.96 14.46
C LYS A 93 -17.02 -24.50 13.13
N LYS A 94 -18.35 -24.46 13.00
CA LYS A 94 -19.01 -23.93 11.78
C LYS A 94 -18.82 -22.41 11.62
N ALA A 95 -18.90 -21.64 12.71
CA ALA A 95 -18.68 -20.20 12.68
C ALA A 95 -17.22 -19.82 12.33
N GLU A 96 -16.24 -20.56 12.85
CA GLU A 96 -14.83 -20.34 12.51
C GLU A 96 -14.52 -20.71 11.06
N LYS A 97 -15.10 -21.81 10.56
CA LYS A 97 -14.93 -22.25 9.15
C LYS A 97 -15.53 -21.23 8.17
N GLN A 98 -16.73 -20.70 8.47
CA GLN A 98 -17.35 -19.65 7.65
C GLN A 98 -16.59 -18.32 7.70
N ARG A 99 -16.02 -17.94 8.86
CA ARG A 99 -15.16 -16.74 8.96
C ARG A 99 -13.85 -16.90 8.18
N LYS A 100 -13.19 -18.05 8.25
CA LYS A 100 -11.98 -18.35 7.45
C LYS A 100 -12.27 -18.34 5.95
N GLU A 101 -13.43 -18.83 5.52
CA GLU A 101 -13.82 -18.83 4.11
C GLU A 101 -14.13 -17.42 3.59
N LYS A 102 -14.87 -16.61 4.36
CA LYS A 102 -15.12 -15.20 4.01
C LYS A 102 -13.82 -14.41 3.90
N LEU A 103 -12.88 -14.60 4.83
CA LEU A 103 -11.58 -13.95 4.78
C LEU A 103 -10.73 -14.39 3.57
N ARG A 104 -10.80 -15.67 3.17
CA ARG A 104 -10.14 -16.17 1.95
C ARG A 104 -10.74 -15.54 0.69
N LYS A 105 -12.07 -15.48 0.58
CA LYS A 105 -12.77 -14.83 -0.55
C LYS A 105 -12.43 -13.33 -0.66
N GLU A 106 -12.34 -12.63 0.48
CA GLU A 106 -11.98 -11.22 0.51
C GLU A 106 -10.51 -10.98 0.11
N LYS A 107 -9.58 -11.80 0.62
CA LYS A 107 -8.16 -11.75 0.20
C LYS A 107 -8.00 -11.97 -1.30
N LEU A 108 -8.71 -12.94 -1.87
CA LEU A 108 -8.67 -13.24 -3.30
C LEU A 108 -9.21 -12.07 -4.14
N ARG A 109 -10.29 -11.40 -3.69
CA ARG A 109 -10.83 -10.19 -4.34
C ARG A 109 -9.84 -9.02 -4.29
N LYS A 110 -9.22 -8.75 -3.13
CA LYS A 110 -8.20 -7.71 -2.97
C LYS A 110 -6.98 -7.97 -3.86
N GLU A 111 -6.55 -9.22 -3.98
CA GLU A 111 -5.43 -9.59 -4.85
C GLU A 111 -5.77 -9.41 -6.34
N LYS A 112 -6.98 -9.81 -6.77
CA LYS A 112 -7.46 -9.58 -8.15
C LYS A 112 -7.49 -8.09 -8.48
N GLN A 113 -8.02 -7.25 -7.58
CA GLN A 113 -8.04 -5.79 -7.79
C GLN A 113 -6.64 -5.18 -7.85
N ARG A 114 -5.66 -5.67 -7.06
CA ARG A 114 -4.26 -5.22 -7.15
C ARG A 114 -3.62 -5.60 -8.48
N LYS A 115 -3.82 -6.84 -8.94
CA LYS A 115 -3.33 -7.30 -10.26
C LYS A 115 -3.93 -6.48 -11.41
N GLU A 116 -5.22 -6.15 -11.32
CA GLU A 116 -5.89 -5.32 -12.34
C GLU A 116 -5.36 -3.87 -12.36
N LYS A 117 -5.18 -3.25 -11.18
CA LYS A 117 -4.58 -1.90 -11.07
C LYS A 117 -3.17 -1.87 -11.66
N LEU A 118 -2.34 -2.87 -11.35
CA LEU A 118 -0.98 -2.98 -11.89
C LEU A 118 -0.98 -3.15 -13.42
N ARG A 119 -1.92 -3.93 -13.98
CA ARG A 119 -2.08 -4.06 -15.44
C ARG A 119 -2.49 -2.73 -16.10
N LYS A 120 -3.47 -2.01 -15.53
CA LYS A 120 -3.89 -0.69 -16.03
C LYS A 120 -2.74 0.33 -15.99
N GLU A 121 -1.95 0.32 -14.93
CA GLU A 121 -0.78 1.21 -14.79
C GLU A 121 0.31 0.89 -15.81
N LYS A 122 0.65 -0.39 -16.01
CA LYS A 122 1.61 -0.83 -17.04
C LYS A 122 1.16 -0.39 -18.44
N LEU A 123 -0.11 -0.59 -18.78
CA LEU A 123 -0.67 -0.18 -20.08
C LEU A 123 -0.59 1.34 -20.27
N ARG A 124 -0.87 2.14 -19.23
CA ARG A 124 -0.74 3.61 -19.28
C ARG A 124 0.72 4.04 -19.49
N LYS A 125 1.67 3.45 -18.76
CA LYS A 125 3.11 3.73 -18.94
C LYS A 125 3.58 3.39 -20.36
N GLU A 126 3.12 2.28 -20.92
CA GLU A 126 3.47 1.87 -22.28
C GLU A 126 2.90 2.84 -23.33
N LYS A 127 1.62 3.24 -23.20
CA LYS A 127 1.00 4.24 -24.08
C LYS A 127 1.77 5.56 -24.06
N LEU A 128 2.13 6.05 -22.87
CA LEU A 128 2.91 7.29 -22.72
C LEU A 128 4.30 7.18 -23.37
N ARG A 129 4.97 6.02 -23.24
CA ARG A 129 6.27 5.77 -23.91
C ARG A 129 6.13 5.78 -25.44
N LYS A 130 5.11 5.11 -25.99
CA LYS A 130 4.83 5.12 -27.44
C LYS A 130 4.54 6.53 -27.96
N GLU A 131 3.79 7.32 -27.20
CA GLU A 131 3.48 8.70 -27.57
C GLU A 131 4.73 9.60 -27.55
N LYS A 132 5.57 9.51 -26.51
CA LYS A 132 6.85 10.23 -26.42
C LYS A 132 7.76 9.90 -27.61
N LEU A 133 7.88 8.62 -27.95
CA LEU A 133 8.69 8.18 -29.09
C LEU A 133 8.16 8.73 -30.43
N ARG A 134 6.83 8.77 -30.62
CA ARG A 134 6.22 9.38 -31.82
C ARG A 134 6.51 10.88 -31.91
N LYS A 135 6.35 11.62 -30.80
CA LYS A 135 6.67 13.06 -30.73
C LYS A 135 8.14 13.33 -31.03
N GLU A 136 9.04 12.50 -30.52
CA GLU A 136 10.47 12.62 -30.78
C GLU A 136 10.82 12.35 -32.26
N LYS A 137 10.25 11.31 -32.87
CA LYS A 137 10.43 11.02 -34.30
C LYS A 137 9.97 12.19 -35.17
N GLN A 138 8.80 12.76 -34.89
CA GLN A 138 8.29 13.93 -35.62
C GLN A 138 9.20 15.17 -35.47
N ARG A 139 9.76 15.41 -34.28
CA ARG A 139 10.73 16.50 -34.07
C ARG A 139 12.01 16.29 -34.89
N LYS A 140 12.57 15.07 -34.87
CA LYS A 140 13.75 14.72 -35.68
C LYS A 140 13.50 14.89 -37.17
N GLU A 141 12.32 14.51 -37.66
CA GLU A 141 11.94 14.66 -39.06
C GLU A 141 11.78 16.15 -39.46
N LYS A 142 11.10 16.95 -38.64
CA LYS A 142 10.98 18.40 -38.86
C LYS A 142 12.35 19.08 -38.94
N LEU A 143 13.25 18.74 -38.02
CA LEU A 143 14.62 19.29 -38.02
C LEU A 143 15.40 18.89 -39.28
N ARG A 144 15.24 17.64 -39.76
CA ARG A 144 15.87 17.20 -41.02
C ARG A 144 15.32 17.97 -42.23
N LYS A 145 14.00 18.15 -42.32
CA LYS A 145 13.35 18.95 -43.37
C LYS A 145 13.83 20.41 -43.35
N GLU A 146 13.96 21.01 -42.17
CA GLU A 146 14.47 22.37 -42.01
C GLU A 146 15.94 22.50 -42.43
N LYS A 147 16.80 21.57 -42.00
CA LYS A 147 18.22 21.52 -42.41
C LYS A 147 18.35 21.38 -43.93
N LEU A 148 17.54 20.53 -44.55
CA LEU A 148 17.53 20.36 -46.01
C LEU A 148 17.08 21.65 -46.73
N ARG A 149 16.05 22.34 -46.22
CA ARG A 149 15.62 23.64 -46.75
C ARG A 149 16.73 24.69 -46.65
N LYS A 150 17.39 24.81 -45.50
CA LYS A 150 18.54 25.72 -45.30
C LYS A 150 19.71 25.39 -46.24
N ALA A 151 20.01 24.11 -46.45
CA ALA A 151 21.06 23.68 -47.37
C ALA A 151 20.71 24.00 -48.85
N LYS A 152 19.46 23.77 -49.27
CA LYS A 152 18.98 24.15 -50.60
C LYS A 152 19.02 25.68 -50.80
N LEU A 153 18.58 26.46 -49.82
CA LEU A 153 18.62 27.93 -49.88
C LEU A 153 20.05 28.48 -49.98
N LYS A 154 21.03 27.85 -49.32
CA LYS A 154 22.46 28.20 -49.45
C LYS A 154 23.02 27.89 -50.83
N LYS A 155 22.55 26.85 -51.52
CA LYS A 155 22.93 26.54 -52.91
C LYS A 155 22.32 27.50 -53.94
N VAL A 156 21.21 28.18 -53.61
CA VAL A 156 20.49 29.11 -54.50
C VAL A 156 20.94 30.57 -54.29
N LYS A 157 21.93 30.85 -53.42
CA LYS A 157 22.53 32.19 -53.37
C LYS A 157 23.23 32.48 -54.72
N PRO A 158 22.88 33.57 -55.42
CA PRO A 158 23.36 33.81 -56.77
C PRO A 158 24.84 34.19 -56.74
N LYS A 159 25.63 33.57 -57.62
CA LYS A 159 26.91 34.11 -58.07
C LYS A 159 26.62 35.38 -58.88
N GLN A 160 26.61 36.54 -58.23
CA GLN A 160 26.71 37.85 -58.88
C GLN A 160 27.52 38.76 -57.96
N ALA A 161 28.42 39.63 -58.38
CA ALA A 161 29.24 39.83 -59.57
C ALA A 161 30.29 40.82 -59.05
N LYS A 162 31.60 40.59 -59.27
CA LYS A 162 32.65 41.50 -58.77
C LYS A 162 32.46 42.89 -59.42
N PRO A 163 32.44 44.01 -58.68
CA PRO A 163 32.36 45.32 -59.29
C PRO A 163 33.70 45.63 -59.99
N LYS A 164 33.66 45.83 -61.31
CA LYS A 164 34.80 46.34 -62.10
C LYS A 164 35.08 47.78 -61.67
N LYS A 165 36.22 48.02 -61.02
CA LYS A 165 36.74 49.38 -60.71
C LYS A 165 36.99 50.14 -62.02
N GLY A 166 36.15 51.12 -62.33
CA GLY A 166 36.43 52.12 -63.36
C GLY A 166 37.44 53.15 -62.84
N LYS A 167 38.55 53.34 -63.56
CA LYS A 167 39.54 54.40 -63.31
C LYS A 167 38.89 55.78 -63.54
N PRO A 168 39.04 56.78 -62.66
CA PRO A 168 38.60 58.13 -62.96
C PRO A 168 39.59 58.78 -63.95
N LYS A 169 39.07 59.23 -65.10
CA LYS A 169 39.80 60.07 -66.07
C LYS A 169 39.97 61.47 -65.45
N GLN A 170 41.22 61.91 -65.31
CA GLN A 170 41.58 63.30 -65.04
C GLN A 170 40.95 64.22 -66.11
N LYS A 171 40.11 65.16 -65.69
CA LYS A 171 39.77 66.33 -66.49
C LYS A 171 40.58 67.50 -65.96
N ARG A 172 41.65 67.83 -66.69
CA ARG A 172 42.30 69.15 -66.67
C ARG A 172 41.24 70.17 -67.08
N LYS A 173 41.06 71.24 -66.30
CA LYS A 173 40.51 72.49 -66.81
C LYS A 173 41.51 73.59 -66.50
N LYS A 174 41.80 74.33 -67.58
CA LYS A 174 42.61 75.54 -67.66
C LYS A 174 42.06 76.63 -66.75
#